data_AF-A0A7K9SZC1-F1
#
_entry.id   AF-A0A7K9SZC1-F1
#
_cell.length_a   1.000
_cell.length_b   1.000
_cell.length_c   1.000
_cell.angle_alpha   90.00
_cell.angle_beta   90.00
_cell.angle_gamma   90.00
#
_symmetry.space_group_name_H-M   'P 1'
#
loop_
_entity.id
_entity.type
_entity.pdbx_description
1 polymer ?
#
loop_
_entity_poly.entity_id
_entity_poly.type
_entity_poly.pdbx_seq_one_letter_code
_entity_poly.pdbx_strand_id
1 'polypeptide(L)'
;LRWQWRQRIRLYLEGTGINPTPVDLHEQQLSQEQHSRAHINERFQDQRSDISGPHLLPVRALNEVFIGESLSSRYAVCSVLFRENCKSCKPSFKFSLHRASYYEISVDDGPWEKQKSSGLNVCTGTGSKAWSYNINKVAHQAVEEILKIAKKHGSLNVPLNTELVQKVTNDYNESLLYSPEEPKMFFSIREPIVNRVFSSSRQRGFSSKVCVRSRCWDACMVVDGGTSFEFNDGAIASIMIDTEDALCTVLLEE
;
A
#
# COMPACT_ATOMS: atom_id res chain seq x y z
N LEU A 1 -28.98 18.55 1.41
CA LEU A 1 -27.54 18.88 1.21
C LEU A 1 -26.80 18.63 2.50
N ARG A 2 -25.95 17.61 2.52
CA ARG A 2 -25.14 17.24 3.69
C ARG A 2 -23.67 17.44 3.36
N TRP A 3 -22.92 18.08 4.25
CA TRP A 3 -21.46 18.16 4.12
C TRP A 3 -20.82 16.88 4.66
N GLN A 4 -19.74 16.43 4.02
CA GLN A 4 -18.95 15.28 4.44
C GLN A 4 -17.46 15.63 4.46
N TRP A 5 -16.80 15.36 5.59
CA TRP A 5 -15.39 15.64 5.80
C TRP A 5 -14.56 14.38 5.59
N ARG A 6 -13.99 14.23 4.41
CA ARG A 6 -13.25 13.02 4.03
C ARG A 6 -11.80 13.15 4.47
N GLN A 7 -11.33 12.24 5.32
CA GLN A 7 -9.96 12.24 5.80
C GLN A 7 -8.96 12.03 4.67
N ARG A 8 -7.77 12.65 4.80
CA ARG A 8 -6.64 12.47 3.89
C ARG A 8 -5.38 12.09 4.67
N ILE A 9 -4.49 11.36 4.02
CA ILE A 9 -3.20 10.95 4.58
C ILE A 9 -2.17 12.05 4.39
N ARG A 10 -1.55 12.45 5.49
CA ARG A 10 -0.37 13.30 5.54
C ARG A 10 0.90 12.45 5.51
N LEU A 11 1.90 12.93 4.76
CA LEU A 11 3.16 12.24 4.54
C LEU A 11 4.34 13.16 4.87
N TYR A 12 5.25 12.66 5.71
CA TYR A 12 6.58 13.23 5.90
C TYR A 12 7.63 12.26 5.37
N LEU A 13 8.64 12.76 4.68
CA LEU A 13 9.83 12.02 4.27
C LEU A 13 11.08 12.54 4.99
N GLU A 14 11.91 11.64 5.47
CA GLU A 14 13.22 11.96 6.06
C GLU A 14 14.23 10.83 5.80
N GLY A 15 15.47 11.05 6.21
CA GLY A 15 16.54 10.07 6.11
C GLY A 15 17.48 10.33 4.94
N THR A 16 18.36 9.36 4.67
CA THR A 16 19.46 9.54 3.74
C THR A 16 19.02 9.42 2.28
N GLY A 17 19.38 10.41 1.45
CA GLY A 17 19.16 10.34 0.01
C GLY A 17 17.70 10.41 -0.41
N ILE A 18 16.84 11.05 0.41
CA ILE A 18 15.47 11.32 0.02
C ILE A 18 15.42 12.30 -1.15
N ASN A 19 14.55 12.02 -2.12
CA ASN A 19 14.20 12.94 -3.20
C ASN A 19 12.72 13.30 -3.03
N PRO A 20 12.39 14.51 -2.53
CA PRO A 20 11.00 14.93 -2.36
C PRO A 20 10.34 15.30 -3.69
N THR A 21 11.06 15.24 -4.81
CA THR A 21 10.52 15.54 -6.14
C THR A 21 9.55 14.43 -6.57
N PRO A 22 8.27 14.75 -6.81
CA PRO A 22 7.30 13.78 -7.28
C PRO A 22 7.55 13.41 -8.74
N VAL A 23 7.33 12.14 -9.08
CA VAL A 23 7.21 11.66 -10.46
C VAL A 23 5.74 11.34 -10.73
N ASP A 24 5.16 11.99 -11.75
CA ASP A 24 3.82 11.69 -12.23
C ASP A 24 3.80 10.39 -13.02
N LEU A 25 2.97 9.44 -12.58
CA LEU A 25 2.81 8.14 -13.21
C LEU A 25 1.89 8.17 -14.43
N HIS A 26 1.04 9.19 -14.58
CA HIS A 26 0.13 9.33 -15.72
C HIS A 26 0.84 9.77 -17.00
N GLU A 27 1.87 10.61 -16.90
CA GLU A 27 2.66 11.06 -18.05
C GLU A 27 3.65 9.99 -18.56
N GLN A 28 3.90 8.93 -17.79
CA GLN A 28 4.95 7.94 -18.04
C GLN A 28 4.44 6.51 -18.10
N GLN A 29 3.40 6.27 -18.91
CA GLN A 29 2.93 4.92 -19.29
C GLN A 29 3.97 4.08 -20.09
N LEU A 30 5.26 4.42 -20.06
CA LEU A 30 6.30 3.90 -20.93
C LEU A 30 7.47 3.27 -20.15
N SER A 31 7.63 1.96 -20.37
CA SER A 31 8.78 1.07 -20.13
C SER A 31 9.57 1.16 -18.81
N GLN A 32 9.71 0.00 -18.14
CA GLN A 32 10.54 -0.24 -16.94
C GLN A 32 11.99 0.31 -17.04
N GLU A 33 12.53 0.42 -18.25
CA GLU A 33 13.86 0.99 -18.51
C GLU A 33 13.91 2.52 -18.40
N GLN A 34 12.85 3.24 -18.81
CA GLN A 34 12.81 4.69 -18.75
C GLN A 34 12.70 5.20 -17.32
N HIS A 35 11.97 4.50 -16.46
CA HIS A 35 11.84 4.86 -15.04
C HIS A 35 13.13 4.60 -14.25
N SER A 36 13.80 3.45 -14.45
CA SER A 36 15.12 3.23 -13.84
C SER A 36 16.13 4.28 -14.34
N ARG A 37 16.05 4.69 -15.61
CA ARG A 37 16.89 5.76 -16.16
C ARG A 37 16.52 7.16 -15.68
N ALA A 38 15.26 7.48 -15.37
CA ALA A 38 14.90 8.79 -14.82
C ALA A 38 15.54 8.97 -13.43
N HIS A 39 15.36 7.98 -12.55
CA HIS A 39 15.99 7.95 -11.22
C HIS A 39 17.51 7.77 -11.25
N ILE A 40 18.06 7.14 -12.30
CA ILE A 40 19.52 7.02 -12.48
C ILE A 40 20.12 8.30 -13.10
N ASN A 41 19.44 8.96 -14.05
CA ASN A 41 19.96 10.16 -14.72
C ASN A 41 19.89 11.38 -13.80
N GLU A 42 18.91 11.47 -12.89
CA GLU A 42 18.93 12.46 -11.80
C GLU A 42 20.11 12.27 -10.84
N ARG A 43 20.78 11.10 -10.82
CA ARG A 43 22.03 10.95 -10.03
C ARG A 43 23.17 11.83 -10.53
N PHE A 44 23.10 12.37 -11.76
CA PHE A 44 24.17 13.17 -12.36
C PHE A 44 23.90 14.68 -12.36
N GLN A 45 22.72 15.12 -11.92
CA GLN A 45 22.38 16.52 -11.70
C GLN A 45 21.56 16.63 -10.42
N ASP A 46 22.19 16.78 -9.24
CA ASP A 46 22.02 18.00 -8.44
C ASP A 46 22.68 17.97 -7.06
N GLN A 47 22.94 19.18 -6.60
CA GLN A 47 23.43 19.55 -5.28
C GLN A 47 22.54 18.94 -4.19
N ARG A 48 23.04 17.93 -3.48
CA ARG A 48 22.39 17.36 -2.29
C ARG A 48 22.28 18.44 -1.23
N SER A 49 21.10 19.01 -1.05
CA SER A 49 20.78 19.74 0.15
C SER A 49 20.62 18.71 1.28
N ASP A 50 21.39 18.87 2.35
CA ASP A 50 21.19 18.09 3.57
C ASP A 50 19.85 18.53 4.18
N ILE A 51 18.75 17.89 3.77
CA ILE A 51 17.43 18.08 4.37
C ILE A 51 17.51 17.52 5.80
N SER A 52 17.78 18.40 6.75
CA SER A 52 17.87 18.05 8.17
C SER A 52 16.45 18.04 8.77
N GLY A 53 15.79 16.87 8.71
CA GLY A 53 14.53 16.61 9.40
C GLY A 53 13.37 16.17 8.50
N PRO A 54 12.20 15.92 9.11
CA PRO A 54 11.00 15.47 8.40
C PRO A 54 10.47 16.52 7.44
N HIS A 55 10.55 16.21 6.15
CA HIS A 55 10.03 17.02 5.06
C HIS A 55 8.57 16.67 4.77
N LEU A 56 7.66 17.62 5.01
CA LEU A 56 6.25 17.47 4.68
C LEU A 56 6.04 17.50 3.17
N LEU A 57 5.50 16.42 2.60
CA LEU A 57 5.21 16.39 1.16
C LEU A 57 4.07 17.35 0.81
N PRO A 58 4.05 17.95 -0.40
CA PRO A 58 2.99 18.86 -0.81
C PRO A 58 1.67 18.15 -1.12
N VAL A 59 1.69 16.82 -1.26
CA VAL A 59 0.50 16.00 -1.59
C VAL A 59 -0.17 15.42 -0.34
N ARG A 60 -1.47 15.13 -0.46
CA ARG A 60 -2.28 14.44 0.56
C ARG A 60 -3.05 13.32 -0.12
N ALA A 61 -2.88 12.08 0.34
CA ALA A 61 -3.56 10.94 -0.26
C ALA A 61 -5.03 10.94 0.18
N LEU A 62 -5.96 10.92 -0.76
CA LEU A 62 -7.39 10.78 -0.48
C LEU A 62 -7.77 9.32 -0.29
N ASN A 63 -7.17 8.41 -1.05
CA ASN A 63 -7.50 6.99 -1.06
C ASN A 63 -6.45 6.18 -0.31
N GLU A 64 -5.24 6.10 -0.86
CA GLU A 64 -4.20 5.25 -0.31
C GLU A 64 -2.77 5.66 -0.67
N VAL A 65 -1.85 5.16 0.15
CA VAL A 65 -0.41 5.17 -0.07
C VAL A 65 0.07 3.74 -0.16
N PHE A 66 0.88 3.43 -1.16
CA PHE A 66 1.54 2.14 -1.31
C PHE A 66 3.05 2.30 -1.23
N ILE A 67 3.73 1.43 -0.48
CA ILE A 67 5.19 1.38 -0.40
C ILE A 67 5.67 -0.02 -0.74
N GLY A 68 6.69 -0.10 -1.59
CA GLY A 68 7.34 -1.35 -1.96
C GLY A 68 8.49 -1.14 -2.94
N GLU A 69 9.21 -2.22 -3.22
CA GLU A 69 10.15 -2.28 -4.34
C GLU A 69 9.41 -1.90 -5.64
N SER A 70 10.09 -1.14 -6.46
CA SER A 70 9.64 -0.49 -7.69
C SER A 70 8.84 -1.38 -8.62
N LEU A 71 9.14 -2.68 -8.70
CA LEU A 71 8.29 -3.62 -9.42
C LEU A 71 6.97 -3.83 -8.68
N SER A 72 7.00 -4.23 -7.42
CA SER A 72 5.78 -4.41 -6.63
C SER A 72 4.90 -3.14 -6.57
N SER A 73 5.51 -1.96 -6.50
CA SER A 73 4.81 -0.66 -6.44
C SER A 73 4.27 -0.16 -7.77
N ARG A 74 4.95 -0.41 -8.89
CA ARG A 74 4.45 0.01 -10.21
C ARG A 74 3.45 -0.99 -10.81
N TYR A 75 3.56 -2.29 -10.50
CA TYR A 75 2.55 -3.28 -10.89
C TYR A 75 1.26 -3.19 -10.06
N ALA A 76 1.30 -2.63 -8.84
CA ALA A 76 0.10 -2.23 -8.10
C ALA A 76 -0.79 -1.28 -8.92
N VAL A 77 -0.19 -0.34 -9.67
CA VAL A 77 -0.89 0.58 -10.59
C VAL A 77 -1.26 -0.10 -11.92
N CYS A 78 -0.45 -1.05 -12.40
CA CYS A 78 -0.60 -1.64 -13.73
C CYS A 78 -1.67 -2.77 -13.84
N SER A 79 -2.15 -3.30 -12.71
CA SER A 79 -3.13 -4.39 -12.69
C SER A 79 -4.55 -4.02 -13.17
N VAL A 80 -4.77 -2.76 -13.58
CA VAL A 80 -6.03 -2.31 -14.19
C VAL A 80 -6.05 -2.47 -15.73
N LEU A 81 -4.93 -2.70 -16.42
CA LEU A 81 -4.92 -2.59 -17.89
C LEU A 81 -4.13 -3.63 -18.73
N PHE A 82 -3.64 -4.73 -18.18
CA PHE A 82 -2.97 -5.75 -19.02
C PHE A 82 -3.87 -6.89 -19.47
N ARG A 83 -4.76 -6.58 -20.42
CA ARG A 83 -5.24 -7.56 -21.40
C ARG A 83 -4.99 -6.98 -22.80
N GLU A 84 -3.77 -7.13 -23.31
CA GLU A 84 -3.46 -7.54 -24.69
C GLU A 84 -1.98 -7.34 -25.09
N ASN A 85 -1.45 -8.38 -25.73
CA ASN A 85 -0.40 -8.39 -26.75
C ASN A 85 0.96 -7.70 -26.52
N CYS A 86 1.99 -8.50 -26.23
CA CYS A 86 3.31 -8.29 -26.82
C CYS A 86 3.88 -9.60 -27.39
N LYS A 87 3.96 -9.67 -28.72
CA LYS A 87 4.76 -10.65 -29.46
C LYS A 87 6.20 -10.16 -29.59
N SER A 88 7.13 -11.08 -29.34
CA SER A 88 8.49 -11.16 -29.90
C SER A 88 9.42 -9.95 -29.72
N CYS A 89 10.17 -9.96 -28.62
CA CYS A 89 11.58 -9.56 -28.58
C CYS A 89 12.28 -10.54 -27.62
N LYS A 90 13.46 -11.06 -27.96
CA LYS A 90 14.28 -11.87 -27.03
C LYS A 90 15.18 -10.92 -26.24
N PRO A 91 14.96 -10.65 -24.94
CA PRO A 91 15.96 -9.97 -24.12
C PRO A 91 16.82 -11.03 -23.42
N SER A 92 18.11 -10.72 -23.29
CA SER A 92 18.98 -11.37 -22.31
C SER A 92 18.40 -11.09 -20.92
N PHE A 93 17.70 -12.07 -20.35
CA PHE A 93 17.16 -11.99 -19.00
C PHE A 93 18.31 -12.09 -17.99
N LYS A 94 18.90 -10.96 -17.60
CA LYS A 94 19.42 -10.84 -16.24
C LYS A 94 18.21 -11.06 -15.35
N PHE A 95 18.12 -12.21 -14.69
CA PHE A 95 17.11 -12.47 -13.68
C PHE A 95 17.18 -11.34 -12.64
N SER A 96 16.35 -10.31 -12.77
CA SER A 96 15.98 -9.50 -11.63
C SER A 96 15.20 -10.45 -10.75
N LEU A 97 15.88 -11.10 -9.80
CA LEU A 97 15.22 -11.78 -8.70
C LEU A 97 14.13 -10.81 -8.24
N HIS A 98 12.85 -11.17 -8.36
CA HIS A 98 11.77 -10.36 -7.81
C HIS A 98 12.11 -10.11 -6.34
N ARG A 99 12.53 -8.89 -6.01
CA ARG A 99 12.94 -8.56 -4.66
C ARG A 99 11.67 -8.23 -3.90
N ALA A 100 11.33 -9.08 -2.94
CA ALA A 100 10.35 -8.70 -1.93
C ALA A 100 10.88 -7.47 -1.17
N SER A 101 9.99 -6.51 -0.94
CA SER A 101 10.25 -5.27 -0.22
C SER A 101 10.70 -5.61 1.19
N TYR A 102 11.88 -5.13 1.59
CA TYR A 102 12.36 -5.20 2.96
C TYR A 102 12.30 -3.80 3.59
N TYR A 103 11.62 -3.70 4.72
CA TYR A 103 11.47 -2.46 5.48
C TYR A 103 11.31 -2.76 6.97
N GLU A 104 11.47 -1.73 7.79
CA GLU A 104 11.08 -1.73 9.19
C GLU A 104 9.79 -0.92 9.32
N ILE A 105 8.83 -1.39 10.11
CA ILE A 105 7.54 -0.72 10.31
C ILE A 105 7.28 -0.51 11.80
N SER A 106 6.76 0.65 12.16
CA SER A 106 6.23 0.97 13.50
C SER A 106 4.81 1.51 13.35
N VAL A 107 3.90 1.04 14.19
CA VAL A 107 2.47 1.38 14.17
C VAL A 107 2.12 2.06 15.49
N ASP A 108 1.53 3.25 15.43
CA ASP A 108 1.15 4.09 16.57
C ASP A 108 2.26 4.21 17.63
N ASP A 109 3.48 4.53 17.16
CA ASP A 109 4.69 4.67 17.99
C ASP A 109 5.08 3.40 18.78
N GLY A 110 4.56 2.24 18.35
CA GLY A 110 4.96 0.92 18.83
C GLY A 110 6.38 0.52 18.40
N PRO A 111 6.82 -0.70 18.79
CA PRO A 111 8.15 -1.18 18.45
C PRO A 111 8.34 -1.31 16.93
N TRP A 112 9.58 -1.11 16.47
CA TRP A 112 9.95 -1.33 15.08
C TRP A 112 10.07 -2.83 14.80
N GLU A 113 9.31 -3.31 13.81
CA GLU A 113 9.32 -4.69 13.36
C GLU A 113 9.94 -4.81 11.96
N LYS A 114 10.79 -5.81 11.76
CA LYS A 114 11.37 -6.11 10.44
C LYS A 114 10.34 -6.86 9.60
N GLN A 115 9.99 -6.28 8.46
CA GLN A 115 9.03 -6.84 7.54
C GLN A 115 9.65 -7.09 6.17
N LYS A 116 9.40 -8.29 5.63
CA LYS A 116 9.67 -8.61 4.22
C LYS A 116 8.38 -9.04 3.56
N SER A 117 7.95 -8.36 2.49
CA SER A 117 6.63 -8.57 1.91
C SER A 117 6.57 -8.05 0.46
N SER A 118 5.46 -8.25 -0.24
CA SER A 118 5.25 -7.63 -1.55
C SER A 118 5.12 -6.11 -1.45
N GLY A 119 4.63 -5.60 -0.32
CA GLY A 119 4.61 -4.16 0.01
C GLY A 119 3.68 -3.86 1.18
N LEU A 120 3.49 -2.57 1.43
CA LEU A 120 2.59 -2.02 2.44
C LEU A 120 1.54 -1.14 1.74
N ASN A 121 0.26 -1.39 2.01
CA ASN A 121 -0.83 -0.51 1.66
C ASN A 121 -1.32 0.22 2.92
N VAL A 122 -1.59 1.51 2.82
CA VAL A 122 -2.24 2.30 3.86
C VAL A 122 -3.35 3.11 3.21
N CYS A 123 -4.60 2.95 3.63
CA CYS A 123 -5.75 3.61 3.02
C CYS A 123 -6.58 4.39 4.04
N THR A 124 -7.37 5.35 3.56
CA THR A 124 -8.42 6.07 4.32
C THR A 124 -9.77 5.35 4.20
N GLY A 125 -10.78 5.83 4.91
CA GLY A 125 -12.15 5.33 4.75
C GLY A 125 -12.70 5.54 3.34
N THR A 126 -12.20 6.53 2.58
CA THR A 126 -12.48 6.62 1.14
C THR A 126 -11.83 5.44 0.40
N GLY A 127 -10.52 5.25 0.56
CA GLY A 127 -9.75 4.22 -0.14
C GLY A 127 -10.20 2.79 0.20
N SER A 128 -10.88 2.63 1.33
CA SER A 128 -11.48 1.35 1.77
C SER A 128 -12.45 0.74 0.76
N LYS A 129 -13.01 1.53 -0.18
CA LYS A 129 -13.91 1.06 -1.25
C LYS A 129 -13.22 0.85 -2.61
N ALA A 130 -11.93 1.14 -2.71
CA ALA A 130 -11.19 1.18 -3.97
C ALA A 130 -10.19 0.01 -4.09
N TRP A 131 -8.93 0.29 -4.41
CA TRP A 131 -7.90 -0.74 -4.56
C TRP A 131 -7.65 -1.49 -3.26
N SER A 132 -7.64 -0.79 -2.12
CA SER A 132 -7.45 -1.41 -0.80
C SER A 132 -8.51 -2.49 -0.49
N TYR A 133 -9.77 -2.28 -0.88
CA TYR A 133 -10.81 -3.30 -0.76
C TYR A 133 -10.43 -4.58 -1.50
N ASN A 134 -10.05 -4.42 -2.78
CA ASN A 134 -9.86 -5.53 -3.70
C ASN A 134 -8.69 -6.41 -3.34
N ILE A 135 -7.65 -5.85 -2.72
CA ILE A 135 -6.46 -6.59 -2.29
C ILE A 135 -6.62 -7.25 -0.92
N ASN A 136 -7.63 -6.85 -0.13
CA ASN A 136 -7.86 -7.36 1.24
C ASN A 136 -9.11 -8.25 1.36
N LYS A 137 -10.05 -8.19 0.40
CA LYS A 137 -11.26 -9.01 0.38
C LYS A 137 -10.94 -10.49 0.25
N VAL A 138 -11.82 -11.33 0.77
CA VAL A 138 -11.74 -12.80 0.62
C VAL A 138 -12.75 -13.27 -0.41
N ALA A 139 -12.35 -14.29 -1.17
CA ALA A 139 -13.23 -14.98 -2.10
C ALA A 139 -14.09 -16.01 -1.35
N HIS A 140 -15.31 -16.22 -1.85
CA HIS A 140 -16.23 -17.23 -1.31
C HIS A 140 -15.57 -18.61 -1.19
N GLN A 141 -14.80 -19.02 -2.20
CA GLN A 141 -14.07 -20.29 -2.21
C GLN A 141 -13.09 -20.42 -1.02
N ALA A 142 -12.33 -19.37 -0.71
CA ALA A 142 -11.36 -19.41 0.39
C ALA A 142 -12.06 -19.57 1.75
N VAL A 143 -13.19 -18.87 1.94
CA VAL A 143 -14.01 -19.00 3.16
C VAL A 143 -14.59 -20.41 3.27
N GLU A 144 -15.09 -20.96 2.16
CA GLU A 144 -15.63 -22.33 2.12
C GLU A 144 -14.58 -23.37 2.51
N GLU A 145 -13.37 -23.27 1.96
CA GLU A 145 -12.24 -24.16 2.25
C GLU A 145 -11.85 -24.12 3.73
N ILE A 146 -11.73 -22.92 4.32
CA ILE A 146 -11.42 -22.73 5.74
C ILE A 146 -12.51 -23.36 6.63
N LEU A 147 -13.78 -23.11 6.33
CA LEU A 147 -14.89 -23.63 7.12
C LEU A 147 -15.01 -25.16 7.01
N LYS A 148 -14.70 -25.75 5.85
CA LYS A 148 -14.58 -27.21 5.67
C LYS A 148 -13.49 -27.80 6.55
N ILE A 149 -12.33 -27.15 6.64
CA ILE A 149 -11.24 -27.56 7.54
C ILE A 149 -11.69 -27.48 9.01
N ALA A 150 -12.32 -26.38 9.43
CA ALA A 150 -12.82 -26.21 10.80
C ALA A 150 -13.83 -27.30 11.19
N LYS A 151 -14.75 -27.65 10.28
CA LYS A 151 -15.70 -28.74 10.48
C LYS A 151 -15.00 -30.10 10.61
N LYS A 152 -13.98 -30.37 9.81
CA LYS A 152 -13.20 -31.62 9.86
C LYS A 152 -12.53 -31.83 11.22
N HIS A 153 -12.10 -30.75 11.88
CA HIS A 153 -11.46 -30.81 13.20
C HIS A 153 -12.45 -30.82 14.38
N GLY A 154 -13.77 -30.86 14.12
CA GLY A 154 -14.79 -30.86 15.17
C GLY A 154 -15.01 -29.50 15.85
N SER A 155 -14.39 -28.43 15.34
CA SER A 155 -14.50 -27.08 15.88
C SER A 155 -15.77 -26.34 15.43
N LEU A 156 -16.61 -26.98 14.61
CA LEU A 156 -17.82 -26.37 14.05
C LEU A 156 -18.99 -27.37 14.05
N ASN A 157 -19.99 -27.11 14.90
CA ASN A 157 -21.20 -27.94 15.04
C ASN A 157 -22.36 -27.51 14.14
N VAL A 158 -22.18 -26.49 13.29
CA VAL A 158 -23.20 -26.02 12.34
C VAL A 158 -23.04 -26.66 10.97
N PRO A 159 -24.15 -26.98 10.27
CA PRO A 159 -24.09 -27.45 8.89
C PRO A 159 -23.50 -26.36 7.99
N LEU A 160 -22.54 -26.76 7.15
CA LEU A 160 -21.99 -25.88 6.13
C LEU A 160 -22.98 -25.83 4.97
N ASN A 161 -23.66 -24.70 4.83
CA ASN A 161 -24.49 -24.39 3.68
C ASN A 161 -23.94 -23.15 2.96
N THR A 162 -24.36 -22.95 1.71
CA THR A 162 -23.91 -21.82 0.88
C THR A 162 -24.25 -20.47 1.50
N GLU A 163 -25.37 -20.39 2.23
CA GLU A 163 -25.83 -19.17 2.92
C GLU A 163 -24.86 -18.74 4.02
N LEU A 164 -24.37 -19.67 4.85
CA LEU A 164 -23.40 -19.38 5.90
C LEU A 164 -22.08 -18.89 5.31
N VAL A 165 -21.57 -19.57 4.27
CA VAL A 165 -20.33 -19.17 3.59
C VAL A 165 -20.48 -17.78 2.98
N GLN A 166 -21.61 -17.52 2.32
CA GLN A 166 -21.89 -16.21 1.74
C GLN A 166 -21.98 -15.12 2.81
N LYS A 167 -22.68 -15.39 3.91
CA LYS A 167 -22.81 -14.45 5.02
C LYS A 167 -21.46 -14.13 5.64
N VAL A 168 -20.65 -15.14 5.98
CA VAL A 168 -19.30 -14.94 6.55
C VAL A 168 -18.40 -14.17 5.58
N THR A 169 -18.49 -14.47 4.28
CA THR A 169 -17.74 -13.75 3.23
C THR A 169 -18.14 -12.27 3.18
N ASN A 170 -19.45 -12.00 3.21
CA ASN A 170 -19.98 -10.64 3.19
C ASN A 170 -19.60 -9.88 4.46
N ASP A 171 -19.87 -10.44 5.64
CA ASP A 171 -19.58 -9.83 6.94
C ASP A 171 -18.09 -9.47 7.06
N TYR A 172 -17.19 -10.36 6.61
CA TYR A 172 -15.75 -10.07 6.58
C TYR A 172 -15.41 -8.95 5.58
N ASN A 173 -15.93 -9.00 4.37
CA ASN A 173 -15.60 -8.00 3.35
C ASN A 173 -16.16 -6.62 3.71
N GLU A 174 -17.36 -6.56 4.28
CA GLU A 174 -17.97 -5.34 4.83
C GLU A 174 -17.15 -4.78 5.99
N SER A 175 -16.50 -5.62 6.81
CA SER A 175 -15.60 -5.16 7.88
C SER A 175 -14.36 -4.41 7.41
N LEU A 176 -14.00 -4.51 6.11
CA LEU A 176 -12.93 -3.73 5.50
C LEU A 176 -13.36 -2.30 5.17
N LEU A 177 -14.68 -2.06 5.06
CA LEU A 177 -15.25 -0.76 4.76
C LEU A 177 -15.43 0.04 6.04
N TYR A 178 -15.07 1.32 6.00
CA TYR A 178 -15.28 2.22 7.13
C TYR A 178 -15.54 3.64 6.63
N SER A 179 -16.06 4.50 7.50
CA SER A 179 -16.51 5.82 7.08
C SER A 179 -15.33 6.69 6.64
N PRO A 180 -15.45 7.45 5.54
CA PRO A 180 -14.42 8.39 5.13
C PRO A 180 -14.22 9.54 6.13
N GLU A 181 -15.14 9.72 7.09
CA GLU A 181 -15.05 10.76 8.12
C GLU A 181 -14.26 10.31 9.36
N GLU A 182 -14.00 9.00 9.51
CA GLU A 182 -13.27 8.47 10.67
C GLU A 182 -11.78 8.83 10.60
N PRO A 183 -11.20 9.47 11.64
CA PRO A 183 -9.82 9.94 11.68
C PRO A 183 -8.82 8.80 11.96
N LYS A 184 -8.89 7.75 11.15
CA LYS A 184 -8.03 6.56 11.22
C LYS A 184 -7.71 6.09 9.81
N MET A 185 -6.64 5.33 9.69
CA MET A 185 -6.24 4.67 8.46
C MET A 185 -6.15 3.17 8.68
N PHE A 186 -6.35 2.41 7.61
CA PHE A 186 -6.19 0.96 7.61
C PHE A 186 -4.90 0.62 6.87
N PHE A 187 -3.98 -0.06 7.56
CA PHE A 187 -2.77 -0.58 6.94
C PHE A 187 -2.92 -2.08 6.66
N SER A 188 -2.33 -2.55 5.56
CA SER A 188 -2.15 -3.98 5.30
C SER A 188 -0.82 -4.30 4.62
N ILE A 189 -0.14 -5.29 5.19
CA ILE A 189 1.11 -5.87 4.72
C ILE A 189 0.76 -6.97 3.72
N ARG A 190 1.23 -6.83 2.48
CA ARG A 190 0.89 -7.75 1.39
C ARG A 190 1.86 -8.92 1.34
N GLU A 191 1.35 -10.14 1.47
CA GLU A 191 2.11 -11.39 1.30
C GLU A 191 3.38 -11.42 2.17
N PRO A 192 3.25 -11.34 3.50
CA PRO A 192 4.39 -11.32 4.41
C PRO A 192 5.20 -12.63 4.31
N ILE A 193 6.52 -12.50 4.20
CA ILE A 193 7.47 -13.61 4.30
C ILE A 193 7.81 -13.77 5.78
N VAL A 194 7.36 -14.88 6.39
CA VAL A 194 7.61 -15.19 7.80
C VAL A 194 8.69 -16.26 7.94
N ASN A 195 9.73 -15.97 8.70
CA ASN A 195 10.82 -16.91 9.03
C ASN A 195 11.48 -16.52 10.37
N ARG A 196 12.67 -17.06 10.68
CA ARG A 196 13.38 -16.76 11.93
C ARG A 196 13.76 -15.27 12.09
N VAL A 197 13.91 -14.54 10.99
CA VAL A 197 14.34 -13.13 10.96
C VAL A 197 13.15 -12.18 10.81
N PHE A 198 12.16 -12.56 10.00
CA PHE A 198 10.97 -11.77 9.73
C PHE A 198 9.76 -12.39 10.43
N SER A 199 9.20 -11.67 11.38
CA SER A 199 7.93 -12.00 12.01
C SER A 199 6.89 -10.97 11.59
N SER A 200 5.67 -11.41 11.31
CA SER A 200 4.54 -10.51 11.10
C SER A 200 3.55 -10.73 12.22
N SER A 201 3.66 -9.93 13.28
CA SER A 201 2.77 -10.01 14.44
C SER A 201 1.34 -9.61 14.05
N ARG A 202 1.24 -8.62 13.17
CA ARG A 202 -0.02 -8.05 12.69
C ARG A 202 0.09 -7.69 11.22
N GLN A 203 -0.57 -8.46 10.36
CA GLN A 203 -0.58 -8.22 8.92
C GLN A 203 -1.41 -7.00 8.51
N ARG A 204 -2.35 -6.57 9.35
CA ARG A 204 -3.25 -5.45 9.06
C ARG A 204 -3.89 -4.89 10.32
N GLY A 205 -4.36 -3.65 10.22
CA GLY A 205 -5.11 -3.04 11.31
C GLY A 205 -5.46 -1.59 11.05
N PHE A 206 -6.28 -1.06 11.94
CA PHE A 206 -6.49 0.37 12.04
C PHE A 206 -5.38 1.02 12.87
N SER A 207 -5.00 2.21 12.48
CA SER A 207 -3.96 3.02 13.12
C SER A 207 -4.19 4.51 12.83
N SER A 208 -3.58 5.38 13.62
CA SER A 208 -3.52 6.83 13.36
C SER A 208 -2.19 7.23 12.72
N LYS A 209 -1.13 6.45 12.93
CA LYS A 209 0.22 6.71 12.47
C LYS A 209 0.97 5.42 12.14
N VAL A 210 1.58 5.37 10.96
CA VAL A 210 2.47 4.29 10.52
C VAL A 210 3.77 4.93 10.06
N CYS A 211 4.88 4.51 10.67
CA CYS A 211 6.22 4.89 10.26
C CYS A 211 6.89 3.71 9.55
N VAL A 212 7.54 3.98 8.42
CA VAL A 212 8.20 2.97 7.60
C VAL A 212 9.62 3.42 7.33
N ARG A 213 10.59 2.55 7.57
CA ARG A 213 11.99 2.75 7.15
C ARG A 213 12.32 1.76 6.05
N SER A 214 12.68 2.28 4.88
CA SER A 214 13.05 1.44 3.74
C SER A 214 14.41 0.77 3.97
N ARG A 215 14.50 -0.49 3.53
CA ARG A 215 15.73 -1.26 3.34
C ARG A 215 15.87 -1.76 1.90
N CYS A 216 15.11 -1.14 1.00
CA CYS A 216 15.00 -1.51 -0.41
C CYS A 216 16.00 -0.72 -1.26
N TRP A 217 16.38 -1.24 -2.42
CA TRP A 217 17.37 -0.57 -3.27
C TRP A 217 16.76 0.29 -4.37
N ASP A 218 15.62 -0.15 -4.88
CA ASP A 218 14.83 0.51 -5.91
C ASP A 218 13.38 0.41 -5.44
N ALA A 219 12.99 1.21 -4.45
CA ALA A 219 11.63 1.25 -3.93
C ALA A 219 11.01 2.61 -4.19
N CYS A 220 9.68 2.61 -4.30
CA CYS A 220 8.91 3.84 -4.39
C CYS A 220 7.70 3.80 -3.46
N MET A 221 7.31 5.01 -3.06
CA MET A 221 6.06 5.31 -2.39
C MET A 221 5.12 5.93 -3.41
N VAL A 222 3.95 5.31 -3.62
CA VAL A 222 2.93 5.75 -4.57
C VAL A 222 1.73 6.29 -3.81
N VAL A 223 1.26 7.47 -4.19
CA VAL A 223 0.16 8.20 -3.57
C VAL A 223 -1.00 8.27 -4.56
N ASP A 224 -2.17 7.74 -4.16
CA ASP A 224 -3.41 7.68 -4.95
C ASP A 224 -3.27 7.09 -6.37
N GLY A 225 -2.19 6.33 -6.62
CA GLY A 225 -1.90 5.74 -7.92
C GLY A 225 -1.37 6.70 -8.99
N GLY A 226 -1.35 8.02 -8.72
CA GLY A 226 -0.94 9.04 -9.69
C GLY A 226 0.45 9.62 -9.44
N THR A 227 0.86 9.78 -8.18
CA THR A 227 2.15 10.40 -7.84
C THR A 227 3.07 9.41 -7.16
N SER A 228 4.36 9.39 -7.52
CA SER A 228 5.36 8.53 -6.89
C SER A 228 6.57 9.30 -6.37
N PHE A 229 7.18 8.79 -5.30
CA PHE A 229 8.41 9.29 -4.70
C PHE A 229 9.41 8.16 -4.54
N GLU A 230 10.70 8.45 -4.70
CA GLU A 230 11.75 7.49 -4.36
C GLU A 230 11.71 7.15 -2.87
N PHE A 231 11.89 5.87 -2.55
CA PHE A 231 11.81 5.38 -1.17
C PHE A 231 12.87 4.29 -0.91
N ASN A 232 14.12 4.61 -1.23
CA ASN A 232 15.26 3.69 -1.15
C ASN A 232 15.84 3.57 0.28
N ASP A 233 16.81 2.67 0.47
CA ASP A 233 17.40 2.32 1.77
C ASP A 233 17.80 3.56 2.57
N GLY A 234 17.36 3.57 3.84
CA GLY A 234 17.57 4.68 4.76
C GLY A 234 16.50 5.79 4.70
N ALA A 235 15.64 5.82 3.68
CA ALA A 235 14.47 6.69 3.67
C ALA A 235 13.45 6.25 4.73
N ILE A 236 12.81 7.23 5.37
CA ILE A 236 11.77 7.03 6.37
C ILE A 236 10.53 7.83 5.95
N ALA A 237 9.38 7.18 5.95
CA ALA A 237 8.08 7.80 5.74
C ALA A 237 7.29 7.77 7.04
N SER A 238 6.78 8.93 7.47
CA SER A 238 5.75 9.01 8.50
C SER A 238 4.41 9.29 7.84
N ILE A 239 3.50 8.32 7.96
CA ILE A 239 2.18 8.29 7.34
C ILE A 239 1.16 8.47 8.46
N MET A 240 0.35 9.51 8.40
CA MET A 240 -0.58 9.83 9.49
C MET A 240 -1.85 10.52 9.01
N ILE A 241 -2.88 10.50 9.86
CA ILE A 241 -4.09 11.31 9.66
C ILE A 241 -3.96 12.60 10.46
N ASP A 242 -4.26 13.72 9.80
CA ASP A 242 -4.49 15.02 10.46
C ASP A 242 -5.86 15.54 10.01
N THR A 243 -6.72 15.86 10.98
CA THR A 243 -8.07 16.36 10.71
C THR A 243 -8.08 17.72 10.01
N GLU A 244 -7.01 18.52 10.13
CA GLU A 244 -6.87 19.78 9.39
C GLU A 244 -6.70 19.54 7.89
N ASP A 245 -6.22 18.36 7.49
CA ASP A 245 -6.13 17.98 6.09
C ASP A 245 -7.45 17.42 5.55
N ALA A 246 -8.54 17.34 6.31
CA ALA A 246 -9.79 16.77 5.80
C ALA A 246 -10.35 17.55 4.59
N LEU A 247 -10.80 16.83 3.58
CA LEU A 247 -11.44 17.39 2.39
C LEU A 247 -12.95 17.51 2.61
N CYS A 248 -13.47 18.74 2.61
CA CYS A 248 -14.90 18.98 2.66
C CYS A 248 -15.54 18.74 1.29
N THR A 249 -16.54 17.86 1.25
CA THR A 249 -17.31 17.52 0.05
C THR A 249 -18.80 17.66 0.32
N VAL A 250 -19.58 17.96 -0.72
CA VAL A 250 -21.04 18.01 -0.62
C VAL A 250 -21.63 16.67 -1.05
N LEU A 251 -22.51 16.12 -0.23
CA LEU A 251 -23.35 14.98 -0.58
C LEU A 251 -24.66 15.53 -1.15
N LEU A 252 -24.88 15.21 -2.43
CA LEU A 252 -26.14 15.41 -3.11
C LEU A 252 -27.01 14.19 -2.80
N GLU A 253 -28.19 14.42 -2.23
CA GLU A 253 -29.21 13.38 -2.08
C GLU A 253 -29.88 13.22 -3.45
N GLU A 254 -29.97 11.98 -3.94
CA GLU A 254 -30.78 11.63 -5.11
C GLU A 254 -32.27 11.63 -4.78
#